data_AF-A0A3M1DRZ6-F1
#
_entry.id   AF-A0A3M1DRZ6-F1
#
_cell.length_a   1.000
_cell.length_b   1.000
_cell.length_c   1.000
_cell.angle_alpha   90.00
_cell.angle_beta   90.00
_cell.angle_gamma   90.00
#
_symmetry.space_group_name_H-M   'P 1'
#
loop_
_entity.id
_entity.type
_entity.pdbx_description
1 polymer ?
#
loop_
_entity_poly.entity_id
_entity_poly.type
_entity_poly.pdbx_seq_one_letter_code
_entity_poly.pdbx_strand_id
1 'polypeptide(L)'
;MKEHQHDPLRGLIPPASLKAAEMLIKRLLIEDEGPLPPLFLSSFLSCCWHRHLARQHAIHGPGSERWQMLILVTGRLLWSMGPRPDEKERRLLRQVAEELAPFLKEALDGCQHVHTESFVKHIAEWHIAIMRTGEPPEHSPAHRNLLEGTVPMLLMAPEYERYLDSFSSSDVEAVELKEPTIGDLRASLETTHG
;
A
#
# COMPACT_ATOMS: atom_id res chain seq x y z
N MET A 1 28.07 16.24 -18.59
CA MET A 1 28.34 15.18 -17.60
C MET A 1 27.24 15.22 -16.57
N LYS A 2 26.33 14.24 -16.58
CA LYS A 2 25.31 14.11 -15.52
C LYS A 2 25.99 13.41 -14.35
N GLU A 3 26.22 14.14 -13.27
CA GLU A 3 26.64 13.55 -12.00
C GLU A 3 25.60 12.51 -11.61
N HIS A 4 26.01 11.24 -11.55
CA HIS A 4 25.25 10.22 -10.86
C HIS A 4 25.24 10.62 -9.39
N GLN A 5 24.13 11.23 -8.94
CA GLN A 5 23.81 11.31 -7.53
C GLN A 5 23.88 9.90 -6.97
N HIS A 6 24.95 9.68 -6.21
CA HIS A 6 25.22 8.48 -5.47
C HIS A 6 24.06 8.33 -4.49
N ASP A 7 23.09 7.44 -4.77
CA ASP A 7 21.97 7.19 -3.85
C ASP A 7 22.57 6.72 -2.52
N PRO A 8 22.57 7.54 -1.46
CA PRO A 8 23.21 7.19 -0.19
C PRO A 8 22.49 6.00 0.49
N LEU A 9 21.36 5.55 -0.08
CA LEU A 9 20.50 4.49 0.44
C LEU A 9 20.50 3.24 -0.46
N ARG A 10 21.55 3.05 -1.28
CA ARG A 10 21.95 1.68 -1.66
C ARG A 10 22.40 0.83 -0.44
N GLY A 11 22.38 1.42 0.76
CA GLY A 11 22.48 0.73 2.03
C GLY A 11 21.30 -0.19 2.29
N LEU A 12 21.60 -1.32 2.93
CA LEU A 12 20.63 -2.28 3.41
C LEU A 12 19.51 -1.56 4.18
N ILE A 13 18.25 -1.72 3.78
CA ILE A 13 17.13 -1.20 4.56
C ILE A 13 17.16 -1.91 5.93
N PRO A 14 17.16 -1.19 7.07
CA PRO A 14 17.20 -1.83 8.38
C PRO A 14 16.04 -2.83 8.57
N PRO A 15 16.28 -4.00 9.19
CA PRO A 15 15.22 -4.97 9.45
C PRO A 15 14.02 -4.40 10.21
N ALA A 16 14.27 -3.52 11.18
CA ALA A 16 13.23 -2.80 11.93
C ALA A 16 12.27 -2.04 11.01
N SER A 17 12.80 -1.38 9.96
CA SER A 17 11.99 -0.61 9.02
C SER A 17 11.19 -1.51 8.07
N LEU A 18 11.76 -2.66 7.66
CA LEU A 18 11.01 -3.67 6.90
C LEU A 18 9.86 -4.23 7.75
N LYS A 19 10.10 -4.49 9.03
CA LYS A 19 9.09 -4.99 9.95
C LYS A 19 7.99 -3.95 10.19
N ALA A 20 8.35 -2.69 10.39
CA ALA A 20 7.39 -1.59 10.56
C ALA A 20 6.47 -1.45 9.32
N ALA A 21 7.05 -1.48 8.12
CA ALA A 21 6.27 -1.43 6.88
C ALA A 21 5.34 -2.65 6.71
N GLU A 22 5.80 -3.85 7.07
CA GLU A 22 5.00 -5.07 7.03
C GLU A 22 3.82 -4.98 8.00
N MET A 23 4.09 -4.59 9.25
CA MET A 23 3.08 -4.44 10.29
C MET A 23 2.04 -3.39 9.92
N LEU A 24 2.47 -2.26 9.33
CA LEU A 24 1.57 -1.23 8.85
C LEU A 24 0.59 -1.77 7.80
N ILE A 25 1.10 -2.44 6.75
CA ILE A 25 0.26 -3.00 5.69
C ILE A 25 -0.71 -4.03 6.28
N LYS A 26 -0.21 -4.96 7.12
CA LYS A 26 -1.05 -5.96 7.77
C LYS A 26 -2.14 -5.33 8.63
N ARG A 27 -1.81 -4.33 9.46
CA ARG A 27 -2.78 -3.63 10.30
C ARG A 27 -3.86 -2.97 9.44
N LEU A 28 -3.48 -2.21 8.42
CA LEU A 28 -4.44 -1.52 7.56
C LEU A 28 -5.33 -2.49 6.78
N LEU A 29 -4.81 -3.65 6.35
CA LEU A 29 -5.63 -4.70 5.73
C LEU A 29 -6.62 -5.37 6.69
N ILE A 30 -6.28 -5.45 7.98
CA ILE A 30 -7.17 -6.00 9.01
C ILE A 30 -8.23 -4.97 9.42
N GLU A 31 -7.84 -3.70 9.55
CA GLU A 31 -8.74 -2.59 9.91
C GLU A 31 -9.70 -2.24 8.78
N ASP A 32 -9.32 -2.45 7.52
CA ASP A 32 -10.23 -2.29 6.39
C ASP A 32 -11.15 -3.53 6.35
N GLU A 33 -12.32 -3.45 6.99
CA GLU A 33 -13.36 -4.50 7.03
C GLU A 33 -13.93 -4.88 5.64
N GLY A 34 -13.29 -4.43 4.56
CA GLY A 34 -13.65 -4.68 3.17
C GLY A 34 -13.17 -6.04 2.64
N PRO A 35 -13.53 -6.36 1.39
CA PRO A 35 -12.97 -7.52 0.71
C PRO A 35 -11.44 -7.39 0.57
N LEU A 36 -10.76 -8.54 0.52
CA LEU A 36 -9.33 -8.55 0.23
C LEU A 36 -9.04 -7.80 -1.09
N PRO A 37 -7.95 -7.00 -1.14
CA PRO A 37 -7.61 -6.24 -2.33
C PRO A 37 -7.32 -7.17 -3.52
N PRO A 38 -7.55 -6.69 -4.76
CA PRO A 38 -7.23 -7.47 -5.95
C PRO A 38 -5.75 -7.85 -5.99
N LEU A 39 -5.43 -8.96 -6.66
CA LEU A 39 -4.08 -9.52 -6.69
C LEU A 39 -3.02 -8.51 -7.16
N PHE A 40 -3.31 -7.72 -8.20
CA PHE A 40 -2.35 -6.72 -8.69
C PHE A 40 -2.00 -5.68 -7.61
N LEU A 41 -2.96 -5.31 -6.76
CA LEU A 41 -2.72 -4.40 -5.65
C LEU A 41 -1.97 -5.12 -4.54
N SER A 42 -2.37 -6.35 -4.19
CA SER A 42 -1.67 -7.16 -3.19
C SER A 42 -0.19 -7.34 -3.54
N SER A 43 0.12 -7.66 -4.80
CA SER A 43 1.50 -7.80 -5.29
C SER A 43 2.27 -6.48 -5.26
N PHE A 44 1.62 -5.36 -5.58
CA PHE A 44 2.23 -4.04 -5.45
C PHE A 44 2.53 -3.70 -3.99
N LEU A 45 1.58 -3.95 -3.08
CA LEU A 45 1.71 -3.68 -1.66
C LEU A 45 2.86 -4.49 -1.05
N SER A 46 2.94 -5.79 -1.34
CA SER A 46 3.96 -6.70 -0.78
C SER A 46 5.38 -6.45 -1.31
N CYS A 47 5.52 -5.80 -2.47
CA CYS A 47 6.80 -5.64 -3.15
C CYS A 47 7.25 -4.18 -3.21
N CYS A 48 6.59 -3.37 -4.04
CA CYS A 48 7.01 -2.00 -4.30
C CYS A 48 6.69 -1.07 -3.13
N TRP A 49 5.44 -1.15 -2.64
CA TRP A 49 4.98 -0.28 -1.57
C TRP A 49 5.67 -0.60 -0.24
N HIS A 50 5.78 -1.87 0.12
CA HIS A 50 6.50 -2.32 1.32
C HIS A 50 7.94 -1.79 1.36
N ARG A 51 8.68 -1.96 0.27
CA ARG A 51 10.06 -1.45 0.18
C ARG A 51 10.12 0.08 0.24
N HIS A 52 9.18 0.76 -0.42
CA HIS A 52 9.07 2.20 -0.36
C HIS A 52 8.82 2.69 1.08
N LEU A 53 7.83 2.12 1.76
CA LEU A 53 7.53 2.39 3.16
C LEU A 53 8.73 2.16 4.06
N ALA A 54 9.39 1.00 3.95
CA ALA A 54 10.54 0.66 4.77
C ALA A 54 11.70 1.64 4.56
N ARG A 55 11.94 2.07 3.32
CA ARG A 55 12.94 3.11 3.01
C ARG A 55 12.56 4.44 3.67
N GLN A 56 11.31 4.88 3.53
CA GLN A 56 10.85 6.16 4.08
C GLN A 56 10.88 6.16 5.61
N HIS A 57 10.51 5.04 6.24
CA HIS A 57 10.66 4.83 7.68
C HIS A 57 12.13 4.91 8.11
N ALA A 58 13.04 4.28 7.38
CA ALA A 58 14.48 4.32 7.70
C ALA A 58 15.08 5.73 7.59
N ILE A 59 14.63 6.54 6.62
CA ILE A 59 15.14 7.89 6.40
C ILE A 59 14.58 8.88 7.43
N HIS A 60 13.27 8.83 7.65
CA HIS A 60 12.56 9.91 8.35
C HIS A 60 12.14 9.50 9.77
N GLY A 61 12.06 8.21 10.06
CA GLY A 61 11.58 7.68 11.33
C GLY A 61 10.05 7.69 11.47
N PRO A 62 9.52 6.96 12.47
CA PRO A 62 8.09 6.73 12.64
C PRO A 62 7.29 7.97 13.09
N GLY A 63 7.94 8.91 13.77
CA GLY A 63 7.30 10.16 14.21
C GLY A 63 7.22 11.23 13.12
N SER A 64 7.77 10.98 11.93
CA SER A 64 7.86 12.00 10.89
C SER A 64 6.54 12.24 10.19
N GLU A 65 6.30 13.49 9.77
CA GLU A 65 5.16 13.84 8.93
C GLU A 65 5.12 13.02 7.64
N ARG A 66 6.29 12.71 7.08
CA ARG A 66 6.42 11.88 5.88
C ARG A 66 5.91 10.46 6.10
N TRP A 67 6.28 9.82 7.22
CA TRP A 67 5.78 8.49 7.57
C TRP A 67 4.26 8.50 7.79
N GLN A 68 3.75 9.48 8.56
CA GLN A 68 2.32 9.63 8.82
C GLN A 68 1.53 9.86 7.52
N MET A 69 2.07 10.65 6.60
CA MET A 69 1.48 10.85 5.27
C MET A 69 1.40 9.54 4.48
N LEU A 70 2.43 8.69 4.54
CA LEU A 70 2.41 7.41 3.83
C LEU A 70 1.44 6.41 4.46
N ILE A 71 1.23 6.45 5.78
CA ILE A 71 0.15 5.69 6.45
C ILE A 71 -1.22 6.12 5.87
N LEU A 72 -1.48 7.43 5.83
CA LEU A 72 -2.70 8.02 5.25
C LEU A 72 -2.90 7.58 3.79
N VAL A 73 -1.86 7.69 2.97
CA VAL A 73 -1.89 7.29 1.55
C VAL A 73 -2.16 5.80 1.40
N THR A 74 -1.59 4.94 2.26
CA THR A 74 -1.86 3.50 2.23
C THR A 74 -3.32 3.19 2.55
N GLY A 75 -3.88 3.84 3.58
CA GLY A 75 -5.30 3.71 3.91
C GLY A 75 -6.21 4.19 2.78
N ARG A 76 -5.89 5.34 2.16
CA ARG A 76 -6.62 5.88 1.00
C ARG A 76 -6.54 4.97 -0.22
N LEU A 77 -5.38 4.35 -0.46
CA LEU A 77 -5.20 3.40 -1.54
C LEU A 77 -6.11 2.18 -1.34
N LEU A 78 -6.13 1.58 -0.15
CA LEU A 78 -7.02 0.45 0.17
C LEU A 78 -8.49 0.85 0.06
N TRP A 79 -8.88 1.97 0.66
CA TRP A 79 -10.21 2.54 0.55
C TRP A 79 -10.60 2.71 -0.93
N SER A 80 -9.72 3.23 -1.79
CA SER A 80 -10.05 3.51 -3.19
C SER A 80 -10.44 2.28 -4.04
N MET A 81 -10.23 1.07 -3.52
CA MET A 81 -10.55 -0.18 -4.21
C MET A 81 -11.94 -0.75 -3.91
N GLY A 82 -12.58 -0.28 -2.85
CA GLY A 82 -13.89 -0.76 -2.41
C GLY A 82 -15.07 -0.17 -3.20
N PRO A 83 -16.27 -0.75 -3.04
CA PRO A 83 -17.49 -0.24 -3.68
C PRO A 83 -17.88 1.15 -3.17
N ARG A 84 -18.27 2.05 -4.07
CA ARG A 84 -18.71 3.43 -3.79
C ARG A 84 -20.11 3.67 -4.36
N PRO A 85 -21.15 3.14 -3.71
CA PRO A 85 -22.52 3.21 -4.23
C PRO A 85 -23.05 4.66 -4.26
N ASP A 86 -22.49 5.53 -3.43
CA ASP A 86 -22.90 6.92 -3.31
C ASP A 86 -22.17 7.85 -4.29
N GLU A 87 -22.91 8.75 -4.91
CA GLU A 87 -22.35 9.75 -5.84
C GLU A 87 -21.33 10.68 -5.15
N LYS A 88 -21.58 11.03 -3.89
CA LYS A 88 -20.65 11.84 -3.09
C LYS A 88 -19.31 11.11 -2.93
N GLU A 89 -19.34 9.83 -2.62
CA GLU A 89 -18.15 9.01 -2.46
C GLU A 89 -17.40 8.80 -3.77
N ARG A 90 -18.11 8.63 -4.89
CA ARG A 90 -17.48 8.55 -6.22
C ARG A 90 -16.76 9.83 -6.63
N ARG A 91 -17.28 11.00 -6.24
CA ARG A 91 -16.58 12.29 -6.44
C ARG A 91 -15.33 12.38 -5.56
N LEU A 92 -15.43 11.96 -4.30
CA LEU A 92 -14.28 11.88 -3.41
C LEU A 92 -13.21 10.93 -3.96
N LEU A 93 -13.60 9.79 -4.55
CA LEU A 93 -12.67 8.86 -5.19
C LEU A 93 -11.85 9.51 -6.30
N ARG A 94 -12.42 10.46 -7.06
CA ARG A 94 -11.67 11.20 -8.08
C ARG A 94 -10.56 12.04 -7.47
N GLN A 95 -10.85 12.76 -6.40
CA GLN A 95 -9.87 13.57 -5.68
C GLN A 95 -8.78 12.69 -5.08
N VAL A 96 -9.18 11.59 -4.42
CA VAL A 96 -8.24 10.61 -3.86
C VAL A 96 -7.33 10.03 -4.95
N ALA A 97 -7.87 9.66 -6.12
CA ALA A 97 -7.07 9.12 -7.21
C ALA A 97 -5.98 10.10 -7.70
N GLU A 98 -6.32 11.40 -7.79
CA GLU A 98 -5.35 12.46 -8.15
C GLU A 98 -4.27 12.63 -7.06
N GLU A 99 -4.65 12.57 -5.79
CA GLU A 99 -3.74 12.68 -4.66
C GLU A 99 -2.82 11.46 -4.50
N LEU A 100 -3.29 10.26 -4.85
CA LEU A 100 -2.50 9.01 -4.78
C LEU A 100 -1.40 8.96 -5.84
N ALA A 101 -1.65 9.51 -7.04
CA ALA A 101 -0.76 9.40 -8.20
C ALA A 101 0.72 9.75 -7.92
N PRO A 102 1.08 10.87 -7.27
CA PRO A 102 2.48 11.20 -7.01
C PRO A 102 3.17 10.17 -6.10
N PHE A 103 2.49 9.64 -5.09
CA PHE A 103 3.06 8.66 -4.17
C PHE A 103 3.21 7.29 -4.81
N LEU A 104 2.21 6.86 -5.59
CA LEU A 104 2.30 5.63 -6.37
C LEU A 104 3.47 5.70 -7.35
N LYS A 105 3.64 6.83 -8.04
CA LYS A 105 4.79 7.06 -8.92
C LYS A 105 6.12 6.93 -8.18
N GLU A 106 6.27 7.58 -7.03
CA GLU A 106 7.52 7.50 -6.25
C GLU A 106 7.84 6.08 -5.80
N ALA A 107 6.83 5.31 -5.38
CA ALA A 107 7.01 3.90 -5.03
C ALA A 107 7.38 3.03 -6.24
N LEU A 108 6.79 3.32 -7.41
CA LEU A 108 7.09 2.62 -8.67
C LEU A 108 8.48 2.95 -9.21
N ASP A 109 8.93 4.21 -9.10
CA ASP A 109 10.27 4.65 -9.52
C ASP A 109 11.37 3.93 -8.71
N GLY A 110 11.09 3.61 -7.44
CA GLY A 110 11.97 2.80 -6.59
C GLY A 110 11.90 1.29 -6.86
N CYS A 111 11.04 0.85 -7.78
CA CYS A 111 10.76 -0.55 -8.03
C CYS A 111 11.42 -1.03 -9.33
N GLN A 112 12.20 -2.11 -9.27
CA GLN A 112 12.93 -2.65 -10.43
C GLN A 112 12.07 -3.56 -11.34
N HIS A 113 10.76 -3.66 -11.11
CA HIS A 113 9.92 -4.67 -11.77
C HIS A 113 9.24 -4.18 -13.05
N VAL A 114 9.17 -5.10 -14.02
CA VAL A 114 8.66 -4.94 -15.42
C VAL A 114 7.14 -4.69 -15.50
N HIS A 115 6.45 -4.50 -14.38
CA HIS A 115 4.99 -4.45 -14.32
C HIS A 115 4.42 -3.09 -13.88
N THR A 116 5.22 -2.03 -13.84
CA THR A 116 4.78 -0.69 -13.42
C THR A 116 3.66 -0.15 -14.32
N GLU A 117 3.83 -0.22 -15.64
CA GLU A 117 2.81 0.21 -16.61
C GLU A 117 1.52 -0.61 -16.48
N SER A 118 1.65 -1.91 -16.26
CA SER A 118 0.49 -2.80 -16.05
C SER A 118 -0.24 -2.48 -14.75
N PHE A 119 0.47 -2.17 -13.67
CA PHE A 119 -0.13 -1.78 -12.40
C PHE A 119 -0.92 -0.47 -12.52
N VAL A 120 -0.30 0.57 -13.10
CA VAL A 120 -0.94 1.88 -13.30
C VAL A 120 -2.19 1.76 -14.18
N LYS A 121 -2.13 0.92 -15.21
CA LYS A 121 -3.29 0.63 -16.05
C LYS A 121 -4.41 -0.05 -15.24
N HIS A 122 -4.09 -1.10 -14.47
CA HIS A 122 -5.10 -1.83 -13.70
C HIS A 122 -5.76 -0.97 -12.63
N ILE A 123 -5.00 -0.15 -11.90
CA ILE A 123 -5.59 0.73 -10.89
C ILE A 123 -6.50 1.80 -11.53
N ALA A 124 -6.10 2.37 -12.67
CA ALA A 124 -6.92 3.33 -13.39
C ALA A 124 -8.23 2.70 -13.90
N GLU A 125 -8.16 1.50 -14.49
CA GLU A 125 -9.35 0.76 -14.94
C GLU A 125 -10.30 0.45 -13.76
N TRP A 126 -9.73 0.07 -12.61
CA TRP A 126 -10.49 -0.20 -11.38
C TRP A 126 -11.22 1.04 -10.88
N HIS A 127 -10.51 2.16 -10.75
CA HIS A 127 -11.08 3.44 -10.31
C HIS A 127 -12.13 3.95 -11.28
N ILE A 128 -11.91 3.85 -12.60
CA ILE A 128 -12.88 4.23 -13.62
C ILE A 128 -14.17 3.39 -13.50
N ALA A 129 -14.05 2.08 -13.26
CA ALA A 129 -15.21 1.22 -13.05
C ALA A 129 -16.03 1.68 -11.84
N ILE A 130 -15.40 1.85 -10.68
CA ILE A 130 -16.06 2.29 -9.45
C ILE A 130 -16.70 3.68 -9.64
N MET A 131 -16.01 4.62 -10.29
CA MET A 131 -16.56 5.96 -10.56
C MET A 131 -17.78 5.93 -11.50
N ARG A 132 -17.93 4.89 -12.34
CA ARG A 132 -19.04 4.78 -13.28
C ARG A 132 -20.22 4.00 -12.73
N THR A 133 -19.97 2.91 -12.03
CA THR A 133 -21.01 1.95 -11.60
C THR A 133 -21.23 1.96 -10.09
N GLY A 134 -20.32 2.56 -9.31
CA GLY A 134 -20.26 2.43 -7.87
C GLY A 134 -19.72 1.08 -7.40
N GLU A 135 -19.37 0.19 -8.31
CA GLU A 135 -18.95 -1.18 -8.00
C GLU A 135 -17.55 -1.44 -8.56
N PRO A 136 -16.69 -2.18 -7.82
CA PRO A 136 -15.44 -2.67 -8.39
C PRO A 136 -15.73 -3.61 -9.56
N PRO A 137 -14.85 -3.68 -10.56
CA PRO A 137 -15.02 -4.63 -11.65
C PRO A 137 -15.02 -6.05 -11.06
N GLU A 138 -15.96 -6.89 -11.51
CA GLU A 138 -15.98 -8.29 -11.11
C GLU A 138 -14.62 -8.90 -11.39
N HIS A 139 -13.99 -9.44 -10.35
CA HIS A 139 -12.79 -10.24 -10.51
C HIS A 139 -13.07 -11.29 -11.58
N SER A 140 -12.35 -11.23 -12.71
CA SER A 140 -12.40 -12.28 -13.75
C SER A 140 -12.41 -13.65 -13.04
N PRO A 141 -13.21 -14.64 -13.47
CA PRO A 141 -13.31 -15.94 -12.80
C PRO A 141 -11.97 -16.62 -12.50
N ALA A 142 -10.90 -16.28 -13.24
CA ALA A 142 -9.53 -16.71 -12.96
C ALA A 142 -8.94 -16.20 -11.61
N HIS A 143 -9.43 -15.07 -11.08
CA HIS A 143 -9.03 -14.49 -9.80
C HIS A 143 -9.70 -15.15 -8.60
N ARG A 144 -10.93 -15.67 -8.74
CA ARG A 144 -11.67 -16.31 -7.63
C ARG A 144 -10.96 -17.58 -7.15
N ASN A 145 -10.39 -18.34 -8.08
CA ASN A 145 -9.63 -19.56 -7.80
C ASN A 145 -8.22 -19.30 -7.24
N LEU A 146 -7.67 -18.09 -7.38
CA LEU A 146 -6.43 -17.70 -6.70
C LEU A 146 -6.70 -17.18 -5.28
N LEU A 147 -7.88 -16.65 -4.96
CA LEU A 147 -8.14 -16.11 -3.61
C LEU A 147 -8.38 -17.22 -2.56
N GLU A 148 -8.87 -18.40 -2.97
CA GLU A 148 -8.98 -19.57 -2.08
C GLU A 148 -7.63 -20.25 -1.78
N GLY A 149 -6.55 -19.87 -2.48
CA GLY A 149 -5.25 -20.53 -2.36
C GLY A 149 -4.01 -19.64 -2.26
N THR A 150 -4.09 -18.31 -2.46
CA THR A 150 -2.87 -17.50 -2.72
C THR A 150 -2.71 -16.22 -1.90
N VAL A 151 -3.76 -15.68 -1.26
CA VAL A 151 -3.59 -14.52 -0.35
C VAL A 151 -3.16 -14.94 1.07
N PRO A 152 -3.66 -16.05 1.64
CA PRO A 152 -2.98 -16.66 2.79
C PRO A 152 -1.55 -17.07 2.40
N MET A 153 -1.34 -17.52 1.16
CA MET A 153 -0.07 -18.09 0.74
C MET A 153 1.03 -17.07 0.48
N LEU A 154 0.76 -15.80 0.18
CA LEU A 154 1.85 -14.80 0.09
C LEU A 154 2.28 -14.28 1.47
N LEU A 155 1.41 -14.37 2.48
CA LEU A 155 1.75 -14.08 3.88
C LEU A 155 2.23 -15.33 4.65
N MET A 156 2.05 -16.54 4.10
CA MET A 156 2.38 -17.85 4.69
C MET A 156 3.27 -18.73 3.77
N ALA A 157 3.78 -18.22 2.65
CA ALA A 157 4.64 -19.01 1.74
C ALA A 157 5.99 -19.21 2.43
N PRO A 158 6.53 -20.44 2.46
CA PRO A 158 7.85 -20.72 3.02
C PRO A 158 8.98 -19.91 2.36
N GLU A 159 8.79 -19.43 1.12
CA GLU A 159 9.75 -18.55 0.45
C GLU A 159 9.69 -17.10 0.94
N TYR A 160 8.49 -16.62 1.30
CA TYR A 160 8.29 -15.30 1.91
C TYR A 160 8.71 -15.32 3.38
N GLU A 161 8.41 -16.40 4.12
CA GLU A 161 8.99 -16.65 5.45
C GLU A 161 10.52 -16.73 5.39
N ARG A 162 11.13 -17.45 4.44
CA ARG A 162 12.60 -17.45 4.29
C ARG A 162 13.18 -16.08 3.93
N TYR A 163 12.47 -15.30 3.11
CA TYR A 163 12.86 -13.93 2.80
C TYR A 163 12.78 -13.04 4.05
N LEU A 164 11.70 -13.13 4.84
CA LEU A 164 11.51 -12.38 6.08
C LEU A 164 12.41 -12.87 7.24
N ASP A 165 12.64 -14.17 7.37
CA ASP A 165 13.53 -14.80 8.37
C ASP A 165 14.99 -14.40 8.14
N SER A 166 15.37 -14.16 6.88
CA SER A 166 16.68 -13.57 6.58
C SER A 166 16.85 -12.14 7.13
N PHE A 167 15.75 -11.47 7.49
CA PHE A 167 15.74 -10.16 8.18
C PHE A 167 15.36 -10.26 9.67
N SER A 168 14.67 -11.32 10.12
CA SER A 168 14.11 -11.50 11.48
C SER A 168 15.15 -11.85 12.56
N SER A 169 16.38 -12.21 12.19
CA SER A 169 17.45 -12.55 13.16
C SER A 169 17.97 -11.37 14.01
N SER A 170 17.41 -10.17 13.89
CA SER A 170 17.71 -9.05 14.77
C SER A 170 16.53 -8.80 15.70
N ASP A 171 16.74 -9.07 16.99
CA ASP A 171 15.84 -8.68 18.08
C ASP A 171 15.59 -7.16 18.02
N VAL A 172 14.36 -6.76 17.67
CA VAL A 172 13.93 -5.36 17.74
C VAL A 172 12.70 -5.29 18.63
N GLU A 173 12.87 -4.64 19.78
CA GLU A 173 11.82 -4.36 20.75
C GLU A 173 10.66 -3.58 20.09
N ALA A 174 9.42 -4.03 20.37
CA ALA A 174 8.21 -3.42 19.85
C ALA A 174 8.05 -2.00 20.40
N VAL A 175 8.19 -1.00 19.54
CA VAL A 175 7.88 0.39 19.88
C VAL A 175 6.37 0.57 19.77
N GLU A 176 5.68 0.71 20.91
CA GLU A 176 4.28 1.15 20.95
C GLU A 176 4.18 2.60 20.48
N LEU A 177 3.77 2.78 19.23
CA LEU A 177 3.38 4.07 18.68
C LEU A 177 1.86 4.14 18.60
N LYS A 178 1.29 5.21 19.16
CA LYS A 178 -0.11 5.61 18.97
C LYS A 178 -0.27 6.12 17.53
N GLU A 179 -0.35 5.21 16.58
CA GLU A 179 -0.58 5.53 15.17
C GLU A 179 -2.09 5.67 14.88
N PRO A 180 -2.48 6.54 13.95
CA PRO A 180 -3.89 6.77 13.61
C PRO A 180 -4.53 5.52 12.99
N THR A 181 -5.77 5.23 13.38
CA THR A 181 -6.58 4.11 12.86
C THR A 181 -7.23 4.48 11.53
N ILE A 182 -7.64 3.49 10.72
CA ILE A 182 -8.42 3.75 9.49
C ILE A 182 -9.66 4.62 9.76
N GLY A 183 -10.30 4.48 10.93
CA GLY A 183 -11.41 5.33 11.36
C GLY A 183 -11.02 6.81 11.44
N ASP A 184 -9.83 7.10 11.99
CA ASP A 184 -9.29 8.46 12.06
C ASP A 184 -8.94 9.02 10.68
N LEU A 185 -8.47 8.17 9.76
CA LEU A 185 -8.19 8.55 8.37
C LEU A 185 -9.48 8.88 7.61
N ARG A 186 -10.55 8.09 7.82
CA ARG A 186 -11.88 8.31 7.23
C ARG A 186 -12.51 9.59 7.77
N ALA A 187 -12.45 9.84 9.07
CA ALA A 187 -12.93 11.09 9.67
C ALA A 187 -12.18 12.32 9.13
N SER A 188 -10.86 12.21 8.92
CA SER A 188 -10.04 13.30 8.35
C SER A 188 -10.41 13.63 6.90
N LEU A 189 -10.86 12.64 6.12
CA LEU A 189 -11.39 12.85 4.76
C LEU A 189 -12.72 13.60 4.78
N GLU A 190 -13.53 13.44 5.82
CA GLU A 190 -14.83 14.11 5.96
C GLU A 190 -14.71 15.55 6.48
N THR A 191 -13.77 15.83 7.38
CA THR A 191 -13.60 17.17 8.00
C THR A 191 -12.93 18.20 7.11
N THR A 192 -12.19 17.78 6.09
CA THR A 192 -11.45 18.73 5.23
C THR A 192 -12.38 19.40 4.20
N HIS A 193 -13.63 18.92 4.04
CA HIS A 193 -14.54 19.33 2.95
C HIS A 193 -15.96 19.68 3.42
N GLY A 194 -16.09 20.18 4.66
CA GLY A 194 -17.29 20.86 5.16
C GLY A 194 -17.37 22.32 4.74
#